data_AF-A0A850MC90-F1
#
_entry.id   AF-A0A850MC90-F1
#
_cell.length_a   1.000
_cell.length_b   1.000
_cell.length_c   1.000
_cell.angle_alpha   90.00
_cell.angle_beta   90.00
_cell.angle_gamma   90.00
#
_symmetry.space_group_name_H-M   'P 1'
#
loop_
_entity.id
_entity.type
_entity.pdbx_description
1 polymer ?
#
loop_
_entity_poly.entity_id
_entity_poly.type
_entity_poly.pdbx_seq_one_letter_code
_entity_poly.pdbx_strand_id
1 'polypeptide(L)'
;MNKKLLILILCCVCIIFSIIALLIPISVVEEASIFIVDMYLDKYWDIGWHEIYRIFAILGIIILCILIYGIFQLTPHSLERSSSPAKSEIAIWVIAISFGVIFNIGIVGLQWLIPEDQFIFGGSVLDLFWSLIYALGVLILGIIPFIMKKVYKLKNEDIGFTRKNFNISIIFSVFLGFGYGLISTFWHCCYVFTFQDALIRTSLLLFMTFILLIFFIGYSVKLFSKNLPLILIYIICSLSFCFIYLWHNTQNQLVFFFFGLAGCELYRRTNNVIAPIMMAFSGFFFHTILPYRGEFISTYILIPISIMVIILSFLYVLKMESSTG
;
A
#
# COMPACT_ATOMS: atom_id res chain seq x y z
N MET A 1 11.21 -21.96 -1.33
CA MET A 1 11.20 -22.34 -2.78
C MET A 1 12.62 -22.67 -3.24
N ASN A 2 12.85 -23.51 -4.26
CA ASN A 2 14.20 -23.64 -4.83
C ASN A 2 14.59 -22.25 -5.37
N LYS A 3 15.78 -21.72 -5.03
CA LYS A 3 16.23 -20.40 -5.50
C LYS A 3 16.12 -20.26 -7.02
N LYS A 4 16.42 -21.34 -7.76
CA LYS A 4 16.30 -21.39 -9.23
C LYS A 4 14.85 -21.24 -9.70
N LEU A 5 13.90 -21.87 -9.01
CA LEU A 5 12.47 -21.77 -9.33
C LEU A 5 11.92 -20.36 -9.03
N LEU A 6 12.33 -19.74 -7.91
CA LEU A 6 11.93 -18.37 -7.60
C LEU A 6 12.43 -17.37 -8.65
N ILE A 7 13.70 -17.49 -9.05
CA ILE A 7 14.29 -16.66 -10.10
C ILE A 7 13.53 -16.87 -11.41
N LEU A 8 13.25 -18.12 -11.78
CA LEU A 8 12.53 -18.42 -13.02
C LEU A 8 11.12 -17.79 -13.02
N ILE A 9 10.35 -17.94 -11.93
CA ILE A 9 9.02 -17.34 -11.86
C ILE A 9 9.10 -15.82 -11.94
N LEU A 10 10.03 -15.19 -11.21
CA LEU A 10 10.22 -13.74 -11.28
C LEU A 10 10.62 -13.29 -12.68
N CYS A 11 11.54 -13.99 -13.36
CA CYS A 11 11.91 -13.69 -14.74
C CYS A 11 10.70 -13.81 -15.69
N CYS A 12 9.93 -14.89 -15.62
CA CYS A 12 8.72 -15.06 -16.43
C CYS A 12 7.72 -13.92 -16.20
N VAL A 13 7.56 -13.53 -14.93
CA VAL A 13 6.73 -12.40 -14.53
C VAL A 13 7.21 -11.09 -15.13
N CYS A 14 8.50 -10.73 -14.96
CA CYS A 14 8.99 -9.47 -15.49
C CYS A 14 8.85 -9.43 -17.02
N ILE A 15 9.07 -10.57 -17.69
CA ILE A 15 8.89 -10.70 -19.14
C ILE A 15 7.42 -10.48 -19.52
N ILE A 16 6.47 -11.17 -18.88
CA ILE A 16 5.04 -11.03 -19.18
C ILE A 16 4.58 -9.58 -18.98
N PHE A 17 4.91 -8.95 -17.85
CA PHE A 17 4.50 -7.57 -17.59
C PHE A 17 5.19 -6.57 -18.50
N SER A 18 6.46 -6.80 -18.88
CA SER A 18 7.15 -5.96 -19.87
C SER A 18 6.49 -6.08 -21.24
N ILE A 19 6.10 -7.30 -21.64
CA ILE A 19 5.35 -7.53 -22.89
C ILE A 19 3.99 -6.82 -22.83
N ILE A 20 3.24 -6.93 -21.73
CA ILE A 20 1.97 -6.22 -21.56
C ILE A 20 2.18 -4.70 -21.71
N ALA A 21 3.17 -4.13 -21.01
CA ALA A 21 3.50 -2.70 -21.10
C ALA A 21 3.86 -2.27 -22.54
N LEU A 22 4.53 -3.12 -23.31
CA LEU A 22 4.86 -2.88 -24.72
C LEU A 22 3.66 -3.04 -25.66
N LEU A 23 2.71 -3.93 -25.35
CA LEU A 23 1.58 -4.27 -26.22
C LEU A 23 0.36 -3.38 -26.02
N ILE A 24 0.31 -2.58 -24.95
CA ILE A 24 -0.75 -1.60 -24.76
C ILE A 24 -0.77 -0.64 -25.95
N PRO A 25 -1.92 -0.42 -26.62
CA PRO A 25 -1.99 0.49 -27.75
C PRO A 25 -1.58 1.91 -27.37
N ILE A 26 -0.81 2.57 -28.23
CA ILE A 26 -0.39 3.96 -28.01
C ILE A 26 -1.61 4.87 -27.82
N SER A 27 -2.69 4.65 -28.57
CA SER A 27 -3.94 5.40 -28.44
C SER A 27 -4.55 5.35 -27.03
N VAL A 28 -4.39 4.22 -26.31
CA VAL A 28 -4.86 4.08 -24.92
C VAL A 28 -3.96 4.86 -23.95
N VAL A 29 -2.66 4.91 -24.23
CA VAL A 29 -1.68 5.71 -23.46
C VAL A 29 -1.92 7.21 -23.72
N GLU A 30 -2.14 7.58 -24.98
CA GLU A 30 -2.48 8.92 -25.42
C GLU A 30 -3.79 9.39 -24.79
N GLU A 31 -4.87 8.62 -24.92
CA GLU A 31 -6.18 8.96 -24.34
C GLU A 31 -6.14 9.11 -22.81
N ALA A 32 -5.28 8.37 -22.12
CA ALA A 32 -5.02 8.58 -20.70
C ALA A 32 -4.30 9.91 -20.42
N SER A 33 -3.41 10.35 -21.32
CA SER A 33 -2.56 11.55 -21.18
C SER A 33 -3.14 12.87 -21.73
N ILE A 34 -4.16 12.83 -22.60
CA ILE A 34 -4.68 13.98 -23.39
C ILE A 34 -5.03 15.22 -22.54
N PHE A 35 -5.46 15.07 -21.29
CA PHE A 35 -5.89 16.21 -20.46
C PHE A 35 -4.74 17.14 -20.01
N ILE A 36 -3.47 16.71 -20.09
CA ILE A 36 -2.29 17.54 -19.78
C ILE A 36 -1.80 18.30 -21.02
N VAL A 37 -1.95 17.70 -22.20
CA VAL A 37 -1.46 18.24 -23.47
C VAL A 37 -2.16 19.56 -23.78
N ASP A 38 -3.49 19.58 -23.67
CA ASP A 38 -4.33 20.76 -23.93
C ASP A 38 -4.05 21.95 -22.98
N MET A 39 -3.47 21.71 -21.79
CA MET A 39 -3.38 22.73 -20.74
C MET A 39 -1.98 23.34 -20.57
N TYR A 40 -0.91 22.62 -20.91
CA TYR A 40 0.47 23.09 -20.69
C TYR A 40 1.53 22.68 -21.73
N LEU A 41 1.26 21.71 -22.62
CA LEU A 41 2.34 20.99 -23.34
C LEU A 41 2.11 20.72 -24.83
N ASP A 42 1.21 21.44 -25.49
CA ASP A 42 1.05 21.42 -26.97
C ASP A 42 2.38 21.56 -27.75
N LYS A 43 3.45 22.07 -27.11
CA LYS A 43 4.74 22.33 -27.75
C LYS A 43 5.83 21.26 -27.53
N TYR A 44 5.60 20.25 -26.67
CA TYR A 44 6.64 19.29 -26.28
C TYR A 44 6.23 17.82 -26.42
N TRP A 45 4.96 17.54 -26.76
CA TRP A 45 4.45 16.17 -26.88
C TRP A 45 4.86 15.48 -28.19
N ASP A 46 5.27 16.22 -29.21
CA ASP A 46 5.78 15.68 -30.49
C ASP A 46 7.07 14.84 -30.37
N ILE A 47 7.66 14.73 -29.17
CA ILE A 47 8.93 14.05 -28.92
C ILE A 47 8.68 12.70 -28.23
N GLY A 48 8.14 11.69 -28.91
CA GLY A 48 8.27 10.25 -28.55
C GLY A 48 8.19 9.87 -27.06
N TRP A 49 7.39 10.58 -26.26
CA TRP A 49 7.37 10.42 -24.80
C TRP A 49 6.71 9.09 -24.42
N HIS A 50 5.83 8.55 -25.27
CA HIS A 50 5.18 7.26 -25.10
C HIS A 50 6.20 6.12 -24.97
N GLU A 51 7.25 6.13 -25.77
CA GLU A 51 8.34 5.17 -25.73
C GLU A 51 9.15 5.31 -24.43
N ILE A 52 9.42 6.54 -23.99
CA ILE A 52 10.12 6.82 -22.73
C ILE A 52 9.31 6.30 -21.54
N TYR A 53 8.00 6.53 -21.51
CA TYR A 53 7.14 6.03 -20.44
C TYR A 53 7.04 4.49 -20.42
N ARG A 54 7.02 3.84 -21.59
CA ARG A 54 7.12 2.37 -21.68
C ARG A 54 8.44 1.86 -21.10
N ILE A 55 9.55 2.51 -21.44
CA ILE A 55 10.86 2.18 -20.89
C ILE A 55 10.87 2.35 -19.36
N PHE A 56 10.28 3.43 -18.83
CA PHE A 56 10.15 3.62 -17.38
C PHE A 56 9.30 2.53 -16.74
N ALA A 57 8.16 2.16 -17.31
CA ALA A 57 7.37 1.05 -16.78
C ALA A 57 8.15 -0.28 -16.75
N ILE A 58 8.86 -0.62 -17.82
CA ILE A 58 9.69 -1.82 -17.89
C ILE A 58 10.80 -1.79 -16.83
N LEU A 59 11.50 -0.66 -16.70
CA LEU A 59 12.51 -0.48 -15.66
C LEU A 59 11.92 -0.61 -14.26
N GLY A 60 10.74 -0.05 -14.03
CA GLY A 60 10.00 -0.17 -12.78
C GLY A 60 9.63 -1.62 -12.46
N ILE A 61 9.15 -2.38 -13.43
CA ILE A 61 8.85 -3.82 -13.30
C ILE A 61 10.12 -4.60 -12.93
N ILE A 62 11.24 -4.36 -13.63
CA ILE A 62 12.51 -5.02 -13.36
C ILE A 62 12.98 -4.71 -11.93
N ILE A 63 12.93 -3.44 -11.52
CA ILE A 63 13.30 -3.00 -10.17
C ILE A 63 12.42 -3.73 -9.13
N LEU A 64 11.10 -3.73 -9.31
CA LEU A 64 10.19 -4.44 -8.41
C LEU A 64 10.52 -5.93 -8.32
N CYS A 65 10.73 -6.61 -9.44
CA CYS A 65 11.11 -8.02 -9.46
C CYS A 65 12.40 -8.31 -8.67
N ILE A 66 13.45 -7.49 -8.86
CA ILE A 66 14.73 -7.62 -8.16
C ILE A 66 14.55 -7.40 -6.65
N LEU A 67 13.76 -6.41 -6.27
CA LEU A 67 13.52 -6.09 -4.87
C LEU A 67 12.69 -7.16 -4.18
N ILE A 68 11.65 -7.67 -4.86
CA ILE A 68 10.87 -8.81 -4.38
C ILE A 68 11.80 -9.99 -4.14
N TYR A 69 12.67 -10.32 -5.09
CA TYR A 69 13.68 -11.37 -4.90
C TYR A 69 14.54 -11.12 -3.66
N GLY A 70 15.06 -9.91 -3.49
CA GLY A 70 15.89 -9.51 -2.35
C GLY A 70 15.16 -9.63 -1.01
N ILE A 71 13.91 -9.18 -0.93
CA ILE A 71 13.05 -9.33 0.26
C ILE A 71 12.87 -10.81 0.60
N PHE A 72 12.66 -11.68 -0.39
CA PHE A 72 12.54 -13.12 -0.17
C PHE A 72 13.85 -13.79 0.29
N GLN A 73 15.02 -13.20 0.02
CA GLN A 73 16.29 -13.67 0.57
C GLN A 73 16.47 -13.31 2.04
N LEU A 74 15.75 -12.31 2.57
CA LEU A 74 15.83 -11.95 3.98
C LEU A 74 15.27 -13.09 4.84
N THR A 75 16.02 -13.48 5.88
CA THR A 75 15.53 -14.48 6.84
C THR A 75 14.34 -13.89 7.60
N PRO A 76 13.17 -14.55 7.58
CA PRO A 76 12.02 -14.05 8.32
C PRO A 76 12.28 -14.12 9.83
N HIS A 77 11.82 -13.09 10.55
CA HIS A 77 11.91 -13.07 12.01
C HIS A 77 10.64 -13.66 12.63
N SER A 78 10.78 -14.14 13.87
CA SER A 78 9.62 -14.52 14.66
C SER A 78 8.73 -13.30 14.91
N LEU A 79 7.45 -13.45 14.61
CA LEU A 79 6.43 -12.46 14.91
C LEU A 79 5.92 -12.59 16.35
N GLU A 80 6.43 -13.52 17.13
CA GLU A 80 5.97 -13.69 18.50
C GLU A 80 6.19 -12.42 19.32
N ARG A 81 5.19 -12.15 20.15
CA ARG A 81 5.19 -11.08 21.13
C ARG A 81 5.80 -11.56 22.44
N SER A 82 6.41 -10.64 23.19
CA SER A 82 7.00 -10.94 24.49
C SER A 82 6.00 -11.51 25.50
N SER A 83 4.75 -11.02 25.50
CA SER A 83 3.66 -11.47 26.37
C SER A 83 2.45 -11.94 25.57
N SER A 84 1.57 -12.73 26.20
CA SER A 84 0.29 -13.10 25.59
C SER A 84 -0.69 -11.93 25.70
N PRO A 85 -1.48 -11.65 24.65
CA PRO A 85 -2.40 -10.52 24.64
C PRO A 85 -3.53 -10.72 25.67
N ALA A 86 -3.90 -9.65 26.36
CA ALA A 86 -5.05 -9.67 27.26
C ALA A 86 -6.36 -9.69 26.45
N LYS A 87 -7.42 -10.31 26.99
CA LYS A 87 -8.74 -10.27 26.33
C LYS A 87 -9.26 -8.85 26.11
N SER A 88 -9.02 -7.96 27.09
CA SER A 88 -9.39 -6.53 26.98
C SER A 88 -8.63 -5.81 25.88
N GLU A 89 -7.39 -6.21 25.60
CA GLU A 89 -6.59 -5.63 24.54
C GLU A 89 -7.14 -5.98 23.15
N ILE A 90 -7.52 -7.24 22.95
CA ILE A 90 -8.20 -7.69 21.72
C ILE A 90 -9.56 -7.01 21.59
N ALA A 91 -10.32 -6.86 22.68
CA ALA A 91 -11.61 -6.18 22.66
C ALA A 91 -11.47 -4.69 22.23
N ILE A 92 -10.48 -3.98 22.76
CA ILE A 92 -10.17 -2.60 22.35
C ILE A 92 -9.84 -2.55 20.86
N TRP A 93 -9.03 -3.50 20.37
CA TRP A 93 -8.72 -3.60 18.94
C TRP A 93 -9.99 -3.81 18.10
N VAL A 94 -10.86 -4.75 18.47
CA VAL A 94 -12.11 -5.02 17.75
C VAL A 94 -13.02 -3.79 17.73
N ILE A 95 -13.18 -3.09 18.86
CA ILE A 95 -13.98 -1.86 18.93
C ILE A 95 -13.41 -0.80 17.99
N ALA A 96 -12.09 -0.61 18.02
CA ALA A 96 -11.40 0.36 17.18
C ALA A 96 -11.60 0.08 15.68
N ILE A 97 -11.46 -1.18 15.27
CA ILE A 97 -11.71 -1.61 13.89
C ILE A 97 -13.16 -1.40 13.49
N SER A 98 -14.10 -1.89 14.31
CA SER A 98 -15.53 -1.74 14.03
C SER A 98 -15.90 -0.28 13.86
N PHE A 99 -15.37 0.60 14.71
CA PHE A 99 -15.59 2.04 14.58
C PHE A 99 -15.00 2.58 13.26
N GLY A 100 -13.75 2.24 12.93
CA GLY A 100 -13.11 2.65 11.68
C GLY A 100 -13.88 2.17 10.43
N VAL A 101 -14.34 0.93 10.42
CA VAL A 101 -15.11 0.33 9.31
C VAL A 101 -16.49 0.97 9.18
N ILE A 102 -17.24 1.10 10.28
CA ILE A 102 -18.55 1.77 10.27
C ILE A 102 -18.40 3.20 9.77
N PHE A 103 -17.33 3.88 10.17
CA PHE A 103 -17.09 5.25 9.78
C PHE A 103 -16.69 5.39 8.30
N ASN A 104 -15.86 4.48 7.80
CA ASN A 104 -15.52 4.43 6.37
C ASN A 104 -16.73 4.06 5.51
N ILE A 105 -17.47 3.01 5.86
CA ILE A 105 -18.72 2.64 5.15
C ILE A 105 -19.76 3.76 5.26
N GLY A 106 -19.83 4.46 6.40
CA GLY A 106 -20.72 5.60 6.58
C GLY A 106 -20.36 6.74 5.63
N ILE A 107 -19.09 7.15 5.57
CA ILE A 107 -18.66 8.25 4.70
C ILE A 107 -18.65 7.85 3.22
N VAL A 108 -17.97 6.75 2.89
CA VAL A 108 -17.81 6.27 1.50
C VAL A 108 -19.12 5.69 0.97
N GLY A 109 -19.90 5.00 1.79
CA GLY A 109 -21.23 4.53 1.39
C GLY A 109 -22.22 5.67 1.17
N LEU A 110 -22.13 6.78 1.92
CA LEU A 110 -22.86 8.00 1.59
C LEU A 110 -22.37 8.62 0.28
N GLN A 111 -21.06 8.57 -0.01
CA GLN A 111 -20.51 9.00 -1.30
C GLN A 111 -21.06 8.18 -2.47
N TRP A 112 -21.25 6.87 -2.32
CA TRP A 112 -21.80 6.01 -3.38
C TRP A 112 -23.30 6.23 -3.63
N LEU A 113 -24.00 6.84 -2.68
CA LEU A 113 -25.42 7.18 -2.80
C LEU A 113 -25.65 8.56 -3.42
N ILE A 114 -24.59 9.38 -3.52
CA ILE A 114 -24.65 10.73 -4.07
C ILE A 114 -23.96 10.72 -5.45
N PRO A 115 -24.61 11.20 -6.52
CA PRO A 115 -24.00 11.27 -7.85
C PRO A 115 -22.65 12.00 -7.85
N GLU A 116 -21.66 11.49 -8.60
CA GLU A 116 -20.27 11.99 -8.64
C GLU A 116 -20.17 13.49 -8.99
N ASP A 117 -21.11 14.02 -9.76
CA ASP A 117 -21.21 15.43 -10.16
C ASP A 117 -21.68 16.36 -9.02
N GLN A 118 -22.26 15.80 -7.96
CA GLN A 118 -22.66 16.51 -6.75
C GLN A 118 -21.64 16.38 -5.61
N PHE A 119 -20.67 15.47 -5.77
CA PHE A 119 -19.68 15.16 -4.74
C PHE A 119 -18.29 15.61 -5.16
N ILE A 120 -18.11 16.92 -5.14
CA ILE A 120 -16.78 17.52 -5.08
C ILE A 120 -16.46 17.63 -3.58
N PHE A 121 -15.19 17.57 -3.19
CA PHE A 121 -14.68 18.30 -2.02
C PHE A 121 -14.94 19.82 -2.21
N GLY A 122 -16.20 20.18 -2.43
CA GLY A 122 -16.72 21.43 -2.98
C GLY A 122 -17.19 22.30 -1.84
N GLY A 123 -16.33 22.47 -0.84
CA GLY A 123 -16.47 23.50 0.18
C GLY A 123 -17.73 23.47 1.06
N SER A 124 -18.57 22.42 1.02
CA SER A 124 -19.73 22.35 1.90
C SER A 124 -19.28 22.08 3.33
N VAL A 125 -19.97 22.70 4.31
CA VAL A 125 -19.67 22.53 5.75
C VAL A 125 -19.80 21.06 6.16
N LEU A 126 -20.68 20.31 5.49
CA LEU A 126 -20.91 18.90 5.75
C LEU A 126 -19.70 18.04 5.34
N ASP A 127 -19.05 18.34 4.21
CA ASP A 127 -17.86 17.62 3.74
C ASP A 127 -16.66 17.86 4.66
N LEU A 128 -16.52 19.10 5.14
CA LEU A 128 -15.49 19.45 6.12
C LEU A 128 -15.71 18.71 7.44
N PHE A 129 -16.96 18.63 7.91
CA PHE A 129 -17.32 17.93 9.14
C PHE A 129 -16.98 16.44 9.07
N TRP A 130 -17.40 15.74 8.01
CA TRP A 130 -17.10 14.31 7.83
C TRP A 130 -15.61 14.04 7.64
N SER A 131 -14.91 14.88 6.87
CA SER A 131 -13.45 14.78 6.69
C SER A 131 -12.70 14.98 8.01
N LEU A 132 -13.16 15.92 8.86
CA LEU A 132 -12.58 16.17 10.18
C LEU A 132 -12.78 14.96 11.10
N ILE A 133 -13.98 14.41 11.17
CA ILE A 133 -14.24 13.23 12.01
C ILE A 133 -13.44 12.03 11.49
N TYR A 134 -13.28 11.87 10.17
CA TYR A 134 -12.42 10.82 9.63
C TYR A 134 -10.98 10.99 10.07
N ALA A 135 -10.43 12.19 9.89
CA ALA A 135 -9.07 12.49 10.30
C ALA A 135 -8.86 12.24 11.80
N LEU A 136 -9.83 12.61 12.63
CA LEU A 136 -9.82 12.32 14.07
C LEU A 136 -9.90 10.82 14.35
N GLY A 137 -10.76 10.07 13.66
CA GLY A 137 -10.87 8.63 13.79
C GLY A 137 -9.56 7.91 13.46
N VAL A 138 -8.94 8.27 12.33
CA VAL A 138 -7.63 7.75 11.92
C VAL A 138 -6.53 8.12 12.93
N LEU A 139 -6.56 9.35 13.45
CA LEU A 139 -5.63 9.81 14.49
C LEU A 139 -5.79 9.01 15.78
N ILE A 140 -7.03 8.74 16.21
CA ILE A 140 -7.32 7.90 17.38
C ILE A 140 -6.76 6.50 17.16
N LEU A 141 -7.04 5.87 16.01
CA LEU A 141 -6.49 4.54 15.66
C LEU A 141 -4.96 4.52 15.73
N GLY A 142 -4.33 5.58 15.24
CA GLY A 142 -2.89 5.79 15.29
C GLY A 142 -2.29 5.85 16.69
N ILE A 143 -3.04 6.39 17.65
CA ILE A 143 -2.59 6.58 19.03
C ILE A 143 -2.78 5.30 19.86
N ILE A 144 -3.73 4.43 19.50
CA ILE A 144 -4.02 3.20 20.25
C ILE A 144 -2.76 2.39 20.56
N PRO A 145 -1.86 2.05 19.61
CA PRO A 145 -0.67 1.24 19.90
C PRO A 145 0.20 1.86 21.00
N PHE A 146 0.29 3.19 21.05
CA PHE A 146 1.05 3.91 22.07
C PHE A 146 0.36 3.91 23.44
N ILE A 147 -0.97 4.03 23.47
CA ILE A 147 -1.77 3.87 24.70
C ILE A 147 -1.62 2.44 25.23
N MET A 148 -1.80 1.44 24.37
CA MET A 148 -1.70 0.02 24.73
C MET A 148 -0.30 -0.32 25.22
N LYS A 149 0.73 0.23 24.57
CA LYS A 149 2.11 0.12 25.04
C LYS A 149 2.27 0.61 26.48
N LYS A 150 1.67 1.74 26.84
CA LYS A 150 1.74 2.29 28.20
C LYS A 150 0.93 1.45 29.19
N VAL A 151 -0.32 1.11 28.85
CA VAL A 151 -1.26 0.39 29.72
C VAL A 151 -0.77 -1.02 30.04
N TYR A 152 -0.31 -1.75 29.02
CA TYR A 152 0.14 -3.14 29.14
C TYR A 152 1.66 -3.29 29.29
N LYS A 153 2.39 -2.17 29.47
CA LYS A 153 3.86 -2.13 29.64
C LYS A 153 4.63 -2.83 28.52
N LEU A 154 4.23 -2.61 27.28
CA LEU A 154 4.82 -3.23 26.10
C LEU A 154 6.16 -2.58 25.72
N LYS A 155 7.00 -3.33 25.03
CA LYS A 155 8.24 -2.83 24.44
C LYS A 155 7.95 -2.15 23.10
N ASN A 156 8.90 -1.34 22.61
CA ASN A 156 8.82 -0.74 21.26
C ASN A 156 8.69 -1.80 20.16
N GLU A 157 9.31 -2.97 20.36
CA GLU A 157 9.28 -4.08 19.42
C GLU A 157 7.89 -4.73 19.32
N ASP A 158 7.08 -4.65 20.38
CA ASP A 158 5.71 -5.18 20.39
C ASP A 158 4.73 -4.29 19.59
N ILE A 159 5.12 -3.06 19.26
CA ILE A 159 4.39 -2.14 18.35
C ILE A 159 5.09 -2.00 16.98
N GLY A 160 6.10 -2.83 16.71
CA GLY A 160 6.76 -2.94 15.41
C GLY A 160 7.95 -2.02 15.17
N PHE A 161 8.45 -1.32 16.18
CA PHE A 161 9.69 -0.54 16.07
C PHE A 161 10.90 -1.33 16.56
N THR A 162 11.79 -1.69 15.64
CA THR A 162 13.12 -2.24 15.93
C THR A 162 14.21 -1.41 15.25
N ARG A 163 15.45 -1.46 15.75
CA ARG A 163 16.61 -0.93 15.03
C ARG A 163 17.25 -1.96 14.08
N LYS A 164 16.91 -3.24 14.25
CA LYS A 164 17.45 -4.32 13.41
C LYS A 164 17.01 -4.10 11.96
N ASN A 165 17.95 -4.24 11.02
CA ASN A 165 17.70 -4.10 9.59
C ASN A 165 17.05 -2.77 9.15
N PHE A 166 17.13 -1.71 9.94
CA PHE A 166 16.51 -0.41 9.62
C PHE A 166 17.01 0.17 8.29
N ASN A 167 18.33 0.19 8.08
CA ASN A 167 18.92 0.71 6.83
C ASN A 167 18.50 -0.12 5.61
N ILE A 168 18.53 -1.45 5.74
CA ILE A 168 18.09 -2.39 4.69
C ILE A 168 16.62 -2.13 4.36
N SER A 169 15.78 -1.96 5.39
CA SER A 169 14.37 -1.66 5.25
C SER A 169 14.11 -0.38 4.47
N ILE A 170 14.81 0.71 4.82
CA ILE A 170 14.68 1.98 4.11
C ILE A 170 15.08 1.83 2.65
N ILE A 171 16.24 1.22 2.38
CA ILE A 171 16.75 1.05 1.02
C ILE A 171 15.74 0.26 0.17
N PHE A 172 15.31 -0.91 0.65
CA PHE A 172 14.34 -1.74 -0.08
C PHE A 172 13.04 -0.99 -0.34
N SER A 173 12.50 -0.29 0.66
CA SER A 173 11.23 0.40 0.54
C SER A 173 11.29 1.61 -0.40
N VAL A 174 12.39 2.37 -0.38
CA VAL A 174 12.62 3.49 -1.30
C VAL A 174 12.68 2.98 -2.73
N PHE A 175 13.47 1.93 -2.99
CA PHE A 175 13.55 1.35 -4.33
C PHE A 175 12.23 0.70 -4.76
N LEU A 176 11.45 0.14 -3.83
CA LEU A 176 10.18 -0.51 -4.14
C LEU A 176 9.16 0.54 -4.57
N GLY A 177 9.05 1.63 -3.83
CA GLY A 177 8.17 2.69 -4.27
C GLY A 177 8.72 3.47 -5.46
N PHE A 178 10.04 3.55 -5.67
CA PHE A 178 10.61 4.08 -6.92
C PHE A 178 10.23 3.22 -8.13
N GLY A 179 10.38 1.89 -8.02
CA GLY A 179 9.95 0.96 -9.08
C GLY A 179 8.46 1.06 -9.36
N TYR A 180 7.64 1.14 -8.30
CA TYR A 180 6.20 1.41 -8.41
C TYR A 180 5.92 2.75 -9.11
N GLY A 181 6.64 3.80 -8.72
CA GLY A 181 6.52 5.13 -9.30
C GLY A 181 6.83 5.18 -10.79
N LEU A 182 7.89 4.48 -11.21
CA LEU A 182 8.23 4.33 -12.62
C LEU A 182 7.13 3.59 -13.40
N ILE A 183 6.50 2.55 -12.82
CA ILE A 183 5.34 1.90 -13.44
C ILE A 183 4.16 2.85 -13.52
N SER A 184 3.90 3.63 -12.47
CA SER A 184 2.82 4.61 -12.49
C SER A 184 3.07 5.73 -13.50
N THR A 185 4.33 5.97 -13.93
CA THR A 185 4.61 6.96 -14.98
C THR A 185 3.97 6.70 -16.33
N PHE A 186 3.68 5.44 -16.60
CA PHE A 186 3.08 5.04 -17.86
C PHE A 186 1.60 5.38 -17.98
N TRP A 187 0.97 5.90 -16.93
CA TRP A 187 -0.48 5.95 -16.82
C TRP A 187 -1.06 7.22 -16.21
N HIS A 188 -0.35 8.33 -16.40
CA HIS A 188 -0.77 9.61 -15.86
C HIS A 188 -1.99 10.17 -16.56
N CYS A 189 -2.93 10.66 -15.76
CA CYS A 189 -3.96 11.58 -16.23
C CYS A 189 -4.15 12.72 -15.20
N CYS A 190 -4.05 13.96 -15.65
CA CYS A 190 -4.74 15.15 -15.12
C CYS A 190 -4.41 15.67 -13.69
N TYR A 191 -3.93 16.92 -13.63
CA TYR A 191 -3.80 17.83 -12.47
C TYR A 191 -2.41 17.93 -11.81
N VAL A 192 -1.60 18.85 -12.32
CA VAL A 192 -0.41 19.34 -11.61
C VAL A 192 -0.92 20.10 -10.39
N PHE A 193 -0.88 19.46 -9.21
CA PHE A 193 -1.01 20.20 -7.96
C PHE A 193 0.03 21.31 -7.94
N THR A 194 -0.34 22.48 -7.42
CA THR A 194 0.71 23.44 -7.06
C THR A 194 1.68 22.74 -6.11
N PHE A 195 2.97 23.08 -6.16
CA PHE A 195 3.97 22.44 -5.31
C PHE A 195 3.56 22.47 -3.82
N GLN A 196 2.87 23.55 -3.39
CA GLN A 196 2.33 23.69 -2.04
C GLN A 196 1.20 22.69 -1.74
N ASP A 197 0.21 22.55 -2.63
CA ASP A 197 -0.88 21.59 -2.48
C ASP A 197 -0.37 20.15 -2.47
N ALA A 198 0.58 19.85 -3.37
CA ALA A 198 1.23 18.54 -3.43
C ALA A 198 1.92 18.22 -2.10
N LEU A 199 2.66 19.18 -1.54
CA LEU A 199 3.41 19.00 -0.30
C LEU A 199 2.48 18.83 0.91
N ILE A 200 1.43 19.62 1.02
CA ILE A 200 0.43 19.51 2.11
C ILE A 200 -0.31 18.18 2.03
N ARG A 201 -0.86 17.83 0.85
CA ARG A 201 -1.60 16.57 0.66
C ARG A 201 -0.73 15.35 0.89
N THR A 202 0.48 15.34 0.34
CA THR A 202 1.44 14.24 0.53
C THR A 202 1.82 14.09 1.99
N SER A 203 2.05 15.20 2.72
CA SER A 203 2.41 15.15 4.14
C SER A 203 1.27 14.61 5.01
N LEU A 204 0.03 15.03 4.74
CA LEU A 204 -1.14 14.57 5.47
C LEU A 204 -1.41 13.08 5.21
N LEU A 205 -1.41 12.66 3.94
CA LEU A 205 -1.58 11.27 3.55
C LEU A 205 -0.46 10.38 4.09
N LEU A 206 0.79 10.88 4.09
CA LEU A 206 1.92 10.21 4.71
C LEU A 206 1.68 10.01 6.20
N PHE A 207 1.27 11.05 6.91
CA PHE A 207 1.01 10.96 8.34
C PHE A 207 -0.11 9.97 8.65
N MET A 208 -1.22 10.02 7.91
CA MET A 208 -2.34 9.06 8.04
C MET A 208 -1.91 7.62 7.74
N THR A 209 -1.19 7.42 6.64
CA THR A 209 -0.66 6.10 6.26
C THR A 209 0.30 5.57 7.31
N PHE A 210 1.19 6.42 7.82
CA PHE A 210 2.13 6.10 8.88
C PHE A 210 1.44 5.54 10.11
N ILE A 211 0.42 6.26 10.63
CA ILE A 211 -0.28 5.84 11.84
C ILE A 211 -1.14 4.59 11.64
N LEU A 212 -1.79 4.44 10.48
CA LEU A 212 -2.56 3.24 10.15
C LEU A 212 -1.66 2.01 10.04
N LEU A 213 -0.50 2.11 9.41
CA LEU A 213 0.42 0.97 9.27
C LEU A 213 1.06 0.57 10.59
N ILE A 214 1.30 1.51 11.52
CA ILE A 214 1.70 1.17 12.89
C ILE A 214 0.60 0.34 13.57
N PHE A 215 -0.65 0.76 13.46
CA PHE A 215 -1.77 0.06 14.08
C PHE A 215 -1.99 -1.32 13.44
N PHE A 216 -2.22 -1.39 12.13
CA PHE A 216 -2.56 -2.65 11.45
C PHE A 216 -1.38 -3.60 11.29
N ILE A 217 -0.19 -3.10 10.95
CA ILE A 217 0.94 -3.98 10.65
C ILE A 217 1.85 -4.13 11.87
N GLY A 218 2.35 -3.02 12.41
CA GLY A 218 3.29 -3.08 13.53
C GLY A 218 2.70 -3.77 14.76
N TYR A 219 1.57 -3.25 15.23
CA TYR A 219 0.90 -3.69 16.46
C TYR A 219 0.01 -4.91 16.26
N SER A 220 -0.91 -4.91 15.28
CA SER A 220 -1.90 -6.00 15.15
C SER A 220 -1.27 -7.35 14.79
N VAL A 221 -0.21 -7.37 13.97
CA VAL A 221 0.49 -8.61 13.64
C VAL A 221 1.09 -9.25 14.91
N LYS A 222 1.72 -8.45 15.77
CA LYS A 222 2.25 -8.92 17.06
C LYS A 222 1.13 -9.32 18.01
N LEU A 223 0.03 -8.56 18.04
CA LEU A 223 -1.13 -8.82 18.88
C LEU A 223 -1.68 -10.23 18.67
N PHE A 224 -1.83 -10.66 17.41
CA PHE A 224 -2.45 -11.95 17.07
C PHE A 224 -1.46 -13.12 16.91
N SER A 225 -0.15 -12.84 16.85
CA SER A 225 0.92 -13.82 16.57
C SER A 225 0.88 -15.11 17.39
N LYS A 226 0.40 -15.06 18.64
CA LYS A 226 0.34 -16.23 19.54
C LYS A 226 -0.94 -17.05 19.43
N ASN A 227 -2.01 -16.46 18.91
CA ASN A 227 -3.36 -17.03 19.01
C ASN A 227 -3.92 -17.48 17.65
N LEU A 228 -3.37 -16.96 16.55
CA LEU A 228 -3.88 -17.21 15.20
C LEU A 228 -2.74 -17.69 14.28
N PRO A 229 -3.05 -18.52 13.28
CA PRO A 229 -2.08 -18.89 12.25
C PRO A 229 -1.68 -17.65 11.44
N LEU A 230 -0.43 -17.64 10.95
CA LEU A 230 0.18 -16.49 10.26
C LEU A 230 -0.69 -15.96 9.11
N ILE A 231 -1.24 -16.86 8.30
CA ILE A 231 -2.08 -16.48 7.16
C ILE A 231 -3.34 -15.70 7.58
N LEU A 232 -3.96 -16.10 8.70
CA LEU A 232 -5.17 -15.44 9.18
C LEU A 232 -4.84 -14.04 9.72
N ILE A 233 -3.69 -13.88 10.36
CA ILE A 233 -3.19 -12.57 10.80
C ILE A 233 -3.03 -11.65 9.60
N TYR A 234 -2.41 -12.13 8.52
CA TYR A 234 -2.18 -11.36 7.31
C TYR A 234 -3.50 -10.92 6.69
N ILE A 235 -4.47 -11.83 6.56
CA ILE A 235 -5.80 -11.54 6.04
C ILE A 235 -6.51 -10.48 6.90
N ILE A 236 -6.53 -10.66 8.23
CA ILE A 236 -7.21 -9.74 9.16
C ILE A 236 -6.62 -8.33 9.07
N CYS A 237 -5.28 -8.20 9.13
CA CYS A 237 -4.62 -6.90 9.08
C CYS A 237 -4.85 -6.22 7.73
N SER A 238 -4.85 -6.98 6.65
CA SER A 238 -5.03 -6.48 5.29
C SER A 238 -6.47 -6.05 5.00
N LEU A 239 -7.46 -6.83 5.42
CA LEU A 239 -8.88 -6.44 5.31
C LEU A 239 -9.16 -5.20 6.14
N SER A 240 -8.62 -5.15 7.37
CA SER A 240 -8.78 -4.01 8.26
C SER A 240 -8.20 -2.73 7.65
N PHE A 241 -7.01 -2.82 7.06
CA PHE A 241 -6.40 -1.71 6.34
C PHE A 241 -7.21 -1.28 5.11
N CYS A 242 -7.65 -2.25 4.30
CA CYS A 242 -8.50 -2.05 3.13
C CYS A 242 -9.80 -1.29 3.43
N PHE A 243 -10.50 -1.66 4.51
CA PHE A 243 -11.80 -1.07 4.84
C PHE A 243 -11.72 0.22 5.66
N ILE A 244 -10.57 0.57 6.22
CA ILE A 244 -10.43 1.78 7.05
C ILE A 244 -9.77 2.92 6.27
N TYR A 245 -8.90 2.60 5.33
CA TYR A 245 -8.32 3.63 4.46
C TYR A 245 -9.40 4.20 3.52
N LEU A 246 -9.57 5.53 3.50
CA LEU A 246 -10.62 6.16 2.71
C LEU A 246 -10.26 6.12 1.22
N TRP A 247 -11.07 5.42 0.43
CA TRP A 247 -10.98 5.41 -1.03
C TRP A 247 -12.37 5.47 -1.64
N HIS A 248 -12.45 6.17 -2.77
CA HIS A 248 -13.69 6.42 -3.49
C HIS A 248 -14.19 5.21 -4.29
N ASN A 249 -13.33 4.23 -4.60
CA ASN A 249 -13.70 3.08 -5.43
C ASN A 249 -13.24 1.71 -4.86
N THR A 250 -13.94 0.66 -5.28
CA THR A 250 -13.74 -0.73 -4.82
C THR A 250 -12.45 -1.34 -5.35
N GLN A 251 -11.96 -0.90 -6.52
CA GLN A 251 -10.72 -1.41 -7.09
C GLN A 251 -9.52 -0.98 -6.24
N ASN A 252 -9.50 0.26 -5.76
CA ASN A 252 -8.46 0.74 -4.86
C ASN A 252 -8.52 -0.02 -3.53
N GLN A 253 -9.70 -0.27 -2.96
CA GLN A 253 -9.82 -1.13 -1.77
C GLN A 253 -9.11 -2.48 -1.96
N LEU A 254 -9.32 -3.15 -3.10
CA LEU A 254 -8.64 -4.41 -3.39
C LEU A 254 -7.11 -4.26 -3.51
N VAL A 255 -6.62 -3.19 -4.12
CA VAL A 255 -5.18 -2.87 -4.14
C VAL A 255 -4.63 -2.70 -2.73
N PHE A 256 -5.36 -2.02 -1.83
CA PHE A 256 -4.92 -1.80 -0.45
C PHE A 256 -4.98 -3.06 0.41
N PHE A 257 -5.93 -3.96 0.16
CA PHE A 257 -5.90 -5.31 0.74
C PHE A 257 -4.60 -6.01 0.37
N PHE A 258 -4.23 -6.02 -0.90
CA PHE A 258 -2.99 -6.65 -1.33
C PHE A 258 -1.73 -5.95 -0.83
N PHE A 259 -1.75 -4.63 -0.76
CA PHE A 259 -0.69 -3.85 -0.14
C PHE A 259 -0.52 -4.19 1.34
N GLY A 260 -1.62 -4.41 2.07
CA GLY A 260 -1.60 -4.89 3.45
C GLY A 260 -0.89 -6.23 3.60
N LEU A 261 -1.14 -7.18 2.68
CA LEU A 261 -0.49 -8.48 2.68
C LEU A 261 1.02 -8.36 2.44
N ALA A 262 1.41 -7.57 1.44
CA ALA A 262 2.80 -7.28 1.15
C ALA A 262 3.49 -6.58 2.33
N GLY A 263 2.80 -5.64 2.98
CA GLY A 263 3.31 -4.93 4.13
C GLY A 263 3.53 -5.82 5.35
N CYS A 264 2.65 -6.79 5.58
CA CYS A 264 2.81 -7.79 6.65
C CYS A 264 4.02 -8.70 6.40
N GLU A 265 4.23 -9.14 5.16
CA GLU A 265 5.39 -9.96 4.80
C GLU A 265 6.68 -9.14 4.90
N LEU A 266 6.68 -7.91 4.39
CA LEU A 266 7.82 -7.01 4.51
C LEU A 266 8.16 -6.76 5.98
N TYR A 267 7.16 -6.50 6.82
CA TYR A 267 7.33 -6.37 8.27
C TYR A 267 7.93 -7.63 8.91
N ARG A 268 7.48 -8.83 8.52
CA ARG A 268 8.05 -10.08 9.03
C ARG A 268 9.52 -10.27 8.63
N ARG A 269 9.89 -9.86 7.42
CA ARG A 269 11.26 -9.97 6.89
C ARG A 269 12.21 -8.95 7.50
N THR A 270 11.73 -7.75 7.74
CA THR A 270 12.54 -6.66 8.30
C THR A 270 12.46 -6.57 9.82
N ASN A 271 11.43 -7.17 10.42
CA ASN A 271 11.00 -6.97 11.80
C ASN A 271 10.68 -5.51 12.14
N ASN A 272 10.40 -4.67 11.13
CA ASN A 272 10.31 -3.22 11.29
C ASN A 272 9.17 -2.61 10.48
N VAL A 273 8.23 -1.94 11.16
CA VAL A 273 7.07 -1.31 10.53
C VAL A 273 7.44 -0.12 9.65
N ILE A 274 8.65 0.44 9.82
CA ILE A 274 9.15 1.49 8.93
C ILE A 274 9.27 1.00 7.49
N ALA A 275 9.53 -0.30 7.27
CA ALA A 275 9.62 -0.87 5.94
C ALA A 275 8.29 -0.74 5.15
N PRO A 276 7.15 -1.26 5.62
CA PRO A 276 5.87 -1.06 4.94
C PRO A 276 5.44 0.42 4.89
N ILE A 277 5.80 1.24 5.88
CA ILE A 277 5.54 2.69 5.86
C ILE A 277 6.26 3.36 4.69
N MET A 278 7.56 3.11 4.53
CA MET A 278 8.35 3.70 3.45
C MET A 278 7.88 3.19 2.08
N MET A 279 7.46 1.92 2.00
CA MET A 279 6.88 1.35 0.80
C MET A 279 5.60 2.10 0.41
N ALA A 280 4.74 2.36 1.39
CA ALA A 280 3.48 3.07 1.17
C ALA A 280 3.75 4.53 0.82
N PHE A 281 4.61 5.19 1.59
CA PHE A 281 5.02 6.57 1.34
C PHE A 281 5.53 6.76 -0.08
N SER A 282 6.45 5.92 -0.54
CA SER A 282 7.00 6.06 -1.87
C SER A 282 5.91 5.79 -2.92
N GLY A 283 5.04 4.78 -2.74
CA GLY A 283 3.86 4.60 -3.60
C GLY A 283 2.95 5.82 -3.65
N PHE A 284 2.65 6.42 -2.51
CA PHE A 284 1.85 7.65 -2.39
C PHE A 284 2.53 8.86 -2.99
N PHE A 285 3.83 9.06 -2.79
CA PHE A 285 4.57 10.18 -3.34
C PHE A 285 4.45 10.20 -4.86
N PHE A 286 4.64 9.04 -5.52
CA PHE A 286 4.45 8.93 -6.95
C PHE A 286 2.98 9.05 -7.37
N HIS A 287 2.04 8.54 -6.58
CA HIS A 287 0.60 8.68 -6.88
C HIS A 287 0.06 10.12 -6.68
N THR A 288 0.59 10.88 -5.72
CA THR A 288 0.08 12.21 -5.36
C THR A 288 0.74 13.30 -6.21
N ILE A 289 2.00 13.10 -6.59
CA ILE A 289 2.72 14.02 -7.49
C ILE A 289 2.32 13.78 -8.94
N LEU A 290 1.89 12.55 -9.25
CA LEU A 290 1.54 12.18 -10.60
C LEU A 290 0.10 11.68 -10.63
N PRO A 291 -0.84 12.52 -11.07
CA PRO A 291 -2.26 12.21 -10.97
C PRO A 291 -2.71 11.14 -11.97
N TYR A 292 -3.87 10.52 -11.70
CA TYR A 292 -4.14 9.13 -12.03
C TYR A 292 -5.58 8.90 -12.56
N ARG A 293 -5.73 8.06 -13.60
CA ARG A 293 -7.04 7.57 -14.08
C ARG A 293 -7.39 6.28 -13.33
N GLY A 294 -7.78 6.49 -12.07
CA GLY A 294 -8.36 5.58 -11.08
C GLY A 294 -8.51 4.10 -11.45
N GLU A 295 -9.49 3.82 -12.29
CA GLU A 295 -10.13 2.51 -12.30
C GLU A 295 -9.51 1.52 -13.29
N PHE A 296 -9.00 2.00 -14.42
CA PHE A 296 -8.47 1.12 -15.48
C PHE A 296 -7.15 0.47 -15.02
N ILE A 297 -6.26 1.26 -14.43
CA ILE A 297 -4.94 0.79 -14.01
C ILE A 297 -5.02 -0.09 -12.77
N SER A 298 -5.90 0.26 -11.83
CA SER A 298 -6.17 -0.57 -10.65
C SER A 298 -6.64 -1.97 -11.09
N THR A 299 -7.51 -2.04 -12.10
CA THR A 299 -8.09 -3.29 -12.61
C THR A 299 -7.13 -4.14 -13.43
N TYR A 300 -6.46 -3.56 -14.43
CA TYR A 300 -5.74 -4.36 -15.43
C TYR A 300 -4.25 -4.55 -15.12
N ILE A 301 -3.70 -3.83 -14.13
CA ILE A 301 -2.26 -3.85 -13.84
C ILE A 301 -2.01 -4.06 -12.35
N LEU A 302 -2.53 -3.18 -11.49
CA LEU A 302 -2.23 -3.26 -10.06
C LEU A 302 -2.81 -4.52 -9.43
N ILE A 303 -4.06 -4.87 -9.74
CA ILE A 303 -4.69 -6.10 -9.25
C ILE A 303 -3.91 -7.34 -9.73
N PRO A 304 -3.59 -7.52 -11.03
CA PRO A 304 -2.77 -8.65 -11.49
C PRO A 304 -1.37 -8.73 -10.85
N ILE A 305 -0.63 -7.62 -10.76
CA ILE A 305 0.69 -7.58 -10.11
C ILE A 305 0.56 -7.96 -8.63
N SER A 306 -0.45 -7.41 -7.96
CA SER A 306 -0.70 -7.64 -6.55
C SER A 306 -1.08 -9.10 -6.25
N ILE A 307 -2.01 -9.67 -7.03
CA ILE A 307 -2.38 -11.09 -6.97
C ILE A 307 -1.14 -11.97 -7.14
N MET A 308 -0.29 -11.64 -8.10
CA MET A 308 0.92 -12.40 -8.36
C MET A 308 1.93 -12.31 -7.22
N VAL A 309 2.20 -11.11 -6.67
CA VAL A 309 3.06 -10.94 -5.49
C VAL A 309 2.52 -11.78 -4.33
N ILE A 310 1.21 -11.89 -4.19
CA ILE A 310 0.57 -12.70 -3.16
C ILE A 310 0.70 -14.18 -3.43
N ILE A 311 0.45 -14.65 -4.66
CA ILE A 311 0.66 -16.05 -5.02
C ILE A 311 2.11 -16.44 -4.72
N LEU A 312 3.07 -15.60 -5.09
CA LEU A 312 4.48 -15.81 -4.79
C LEU A 312 4.77 -15.83 -3.29
N SER A 313 4.19 -14.90 -2.53
CA SER A 313 4.33 -14.82 -1.07
C SER A 313 3.71 -16.03 -0.39
N PHE A 314 2.53 -16.46 -0.84
CA PHE A 314 1.76 -17.58 -0.31
C PHE A 314 2.45 -18.91 -0.61
N LEU A 315 2.87 -19.14 -1.85
CA LEU A 315 3.67 -20.31 -2.23
C LEU A 315 4.99 -20.38 -1.46
N TYR A 316 5.58 -19.22 -1.13
CA TYR A 316 6.76 -19.17 -0.29
C TYR A 316 6.46 -19.52 1.17
N VAL A 317 5.40 -18.96 1.76
CA VAL A 317 4.96 -19.22 3.15
C VAL A 317 4.59 -20.69 3.34
N LEU A 318 3.74 -21.26 2.47
CA LEU A 318 3.34 -22.66 2.52
C LEU A 318 4.56 -23.60 2.48
N LYS A 319 5.56 -23.27 1.67
CA LYS A 319 6.80 -24.06 1.63
C LYS A 319 7.61 -23.96 2.93
N MET A 320 7.67 -22.79 3.55
CA MET A 320 8.40 -22.64 4.82
C MET A 320 7.75 -23.46 5.93
N GLU A 321 6.42 -23.44 6.04
CA GLU A 321 5.68 -24.23 7.03
C GLU A 321 5.86 -25.74 6.81
N SER A 322 5.88 -26.20 5.55
CA SER A 322 6.15 -27.61 5.21
C SER A 322 7.58 -28.08 5.52
N SER A 323 8.52 -27.17 5.76
CA SER A 323 9.93 -27.48 6.03
C SER A 323 10.32 -27.43 7.51
N THR A 324 9.38 -27.00 8.37
CA THR A 324 9.58 -26.86 9.82
C THR A 324 8.77 -27.85 10.66
N GLY A 325 7.97 -28.71 10.03
CA GLY A 325 7.29 -29.85 10.66
C GLY A 325 7.92 -31.16 10.20
#